data_AF-A0A4D5RNW5-F1
#
_entry.id   AF-A0A4D5RNW5-F1
#
_cell.length_a   1.000
_cell.length_b   1.000
_cell.length_c   1.000
_cell.angle_alpha   90.00
_cell.angle_beta   90.00
_cell.angle_gamma   90.00
#
_symmetry.space_group_name_H-M   'P 1'
#
loop_
_entity.id
_entity.type
_entity.pdbx_description
1 polymer ?
#
loop_
_entity_poly.entity_id
_entity_poly.type
_entity_poly.pdbx_seq_one_letter_code
_entity_poly.pdbx_strand_id
1 'polypeptide(L)'
;MRLLPKTYEFLARKLGAIVFRGMNKVGDNTYPNLVALLTGLEAYRQVPHPGPTGDTFDGTPLVWKDFHEAGYRTLFAEDFPRFGLFNYLARGFERPPTDLYLRPFWLAVEDSFLLRSSSSLCFGNVVKHQLQMEYLRRFLVQSRNMSLPYFAFSFLVEISHEYMQQVAAADDDFVSFLSELLTDGHLDNTFLFFFSDHGHRFDSIRETFVGRIEERLPFFALRPPSKSDWLDPDVDLDPIKSFQSNSGRLTSPYDTYETLRDILSLGRNGSQTDKRVSDFGISLFRTIPANRTCEQAGVPSQYCSCDSETPLDLSDPVVAKSALALVEKVNQLLVDGLGEHSQRCARLHMHRIHDARELTASQAPPSAKSGPNMDVASSSSAANIAATTAIDTASLANATSGVRRLRVTVEVDPSAAMFDGTLLVYGDMDIRVLEDISRINRYGNQSACIEHEILRKYCYCAVTT
;
A
#
# COMPACT_ATOMS: atom_id res chain seq x y z
N MET A 1 3.67 2.57 13.24
CA MET A 1 3.22 3.47 14.34
C MET A 1 4.27 3.75 15.42
N ARG A 2 5.57 3.45 15.23
CA ARG A 2 6.65 3.75 16.20
C ARG A 2 6.70 5.22 16.66
N LEU A 3 6.30 6.14 15.79
CA LEU A 3 6.30 7.59 16.01
C LEU A 3 4.92 8.18 16.30
N LEU A 4 3.88 7.34 16.36
CA LEU A 4 2.51 7.74 16.70
C LEU A 4 1.95 6.84 17.84
N PRO A 5 2.66 6.74 18.98
CA PRO A 5 2.27 5.82 20.06
C PRO A 5 0.92 6.19 20.70
N LYS A 6 0.62 7.47 20.90
CA LYS A 6 -0.65 7.91 21.51
C LYS A 6 -1.82 7.65 20.56
N THR A 7 -1.64 7.94 19.28
CA THR A 7 -2.62 7.65 18.21
C THR A 7 -2.90 6.16 18.12
N TYR A 8 -1.85 5.32 18.17
CA TYR A 8 -2.01 3.87 18.16
C TYR A 8 -2.78 3.36 19.38
N GLU A 9 -2.45 3.85 20.59
CA GLU A 9 -3.19 3.50 21.80
C GLU A 9 -4.66 3.95 21.69
N PHE A 10 -4.92 5.17 21.22
CA PHE A 10 -6.28 5.69 21.05
C PHE A 10 -7.10 4.84 20.07
N LEU A 11 -6.55 4.55 18.88
CA LEU A 11 -7.17 3.66 17.89
C LEU A 11 -7.48 2.27 18.49
N ALA A 12 -6.47 1.60 19.03
CA ALA A 12 -6.59 0.19 19.45
C ALA A 12 -7.32 -0.02 20.79
N ARG A 13 -7.32 0.98 21.69
CA ARG A 13 -7.86 0.85 23.06
C ARG A 13 -9.06 1.73 23.38
N LYS A 14 -9.24 2.88 22.70
CA LYS A 14 -10.37 3.79 22.93
C LYS A 14 -11.42 3.70 21.84
N LEU A 15 -11.01 3.65 20.57
CA LEU A 15 -11.93 3.50 19.43
C LEU A 15 -12.36 2.06 19.16
N GLY A 16 -11.64 1.06 19.70
CA GLY A 16 -11.87 -0.36 19.39
C GLY A 16 -11.49 -0.72 17.94
N ALA A 17 -10.59 0.05 17.31
CA ALA A 17 -10.16 -0.20 15.95
C ALA A 17 -9.39 -1.51 15.84
N ILE A 18 -9.72 -2.31 14.84
CA ILE A 18 -9.10 -3.59 14.56
C ILE A 18 -7.86 -3.34 13.70
N VAL A 19 -6.67 -3.62 14.26
CA VAL A 19 -5.39 -3.40 13.60
C VAL A 19 -4.97 -4.64 12.80
N PHE A 20 -4.82 -4.49 11.49
CA PHE A 20 -4.44 -5.57 10.56
C PHE A 20 -2.93 -5.63 10.44
N ARG A 21 -2.31 -6.53 11.20
CA ARG A 21 -0.83 -6.64 11.31
C ARG A 21 -0.19 -7.28 10.08
N GLY A 22 -0.98 -7.94 9.23
CA GLY A 22 -0.54 -8.53 7.97
C GLY A 22 -0.96 -7.74 6.73
N MET A 23 -1.35 -6.47 6.86
CA MET A 23 -1.56 -5.61 5.69
C MET A 23 -0.22 -5.38 5.00
N ASN A 24 -0.05 -5.97 3.83
CA ASN A 24 1.18 -5.93 3.06
C ASN A 24 0.98 -5.06 1.81
N LYS A 25 1.94 -4.17 1.57
CA LYS A 25 1.97 -3.35 0.35
C LYS A 25 2.15 -4.22 -0.91
N VAL A 26 1.69 -3.75 -2.05
CA VAL A 26 1.77 -4.43 -3.36
C VAL A 26 2.74 -3.76 -4.33
N GLY A 27 3.27 -2.57 -4.00
CA GLY A 27 4.28 -1.89 -4.83
C GLY A 27 5.24 -0.97 -4.08
N ASP A 28 6.19 -0.39 -4.82
CA ASP A 28 7.31 0.39 -4.27
C ASP A 28 6.89 1.70 -3.58
N ASN A 29 5.90 2.41 -4.14
CA ASN A 29 5.52 3.77 -3.76
C ASN A 29 4.00 3.94 -3.65
N THR A 30 3.54 5.16 -3.40
CA THR A 30 2.12 5.52 -3.21
C THR A 30 1.20 5.07 -4.33
N TYR A 31 1.60 5.23 -5.60
CA TYR A 31 0.75 4.96 -6.76
C TYR A 31 0.24 3.50 -6.81
N PRO A 32 1.09 2.45 -6.86
CA PRO A 32 0.61 1.07 -6.93
C PRO A 32 -0.22 0.63 -5.72
N ASN A 33 0.10 1.13 -4.53
CA ASN A 33 -0.60 0.74 -3.31
C ASN A 33 -2.00 1.38 -3.22
N LEU A 34 -2.13 2.67 -3.53
CA LEU A 34 -3.42 3.35 -3.50
C LEU A 34 -4.29 3.07 -4.74
N VAL A 35 -3.71 2.83 -5.91
CA VAL A 35 -4.47 2.36 -7.08
C VAL A 35 -5.09 0.99 -6.81
N ALA A 36 -4.36 0.05 -6.22
CA ALA A 36 -4.90 -1.24 -5.80
C ALA A 36 -6.03 -1.09 -4.76
N LEU A 37 -5.89 -0.16 -3.81
CA LEU A 37 -6.92 0.16 -2.80
C LEU A 37 -8.19 0.80 -3.41
N LEU A 38 -8.02 1.67 -4.40
CA LEU A 38 -9.09 2.50 -4.95
C LEU A 38 -9.74 1.93 -6.21
N THR A 39 -9.13 0.93 -6.87
CA THR A 39 -9.65 0.34 -8.12
C THR A 39 -9.73 -1.19 -8.10
N GLY A 40 -9.04 -1.86 -7.18
CA GLY A 40 -8.92 -3.33 -7.18
C GLY A 40 -7.99 -3.89 -8.26
N LEU A 41 -7.39 -3.03 -9.08
CA LEU A 41 -6.62 -3.38 -10.28
C LEU A 41 -5.11 -3.15 -10.09
N GLU A 42 -4.31 -3.89 -10.85
CA GLU A 42 -2.86 -3.75 -10.93
C GLU A 42 -2.47 -2.40 -11.56
N ALA A 43 -1.77 -1.57 -10.80
CA ALA A 43 -1.15 -0.35 -11.33
C ALA A 43 -0.10 -0.67 -12.41
N TYR A 44 0.08 0.27 -13.33
CA TYR A 44 0.94 0.19 -14.52
C TYR A 44 0.50 -0.85 -15.56
N ARG A 45 -0.10 -1.98 -15.15
CA ARG A 45 -0.58 -3.05 -16.04
C ARG A 45 -2.05 -2.89 -16.45
N GLN A 46 -2.96 -2.77 -15.49
CA GLN A 46 -4.40 -2.59 -15.71
C GLN A 46 -4.79 -1.11 -15.59
N VAL A 47 -4.11 -0.35 -14.72
CA VAL A 47 -4.25 1.11 -14.59
C VAL A 47 -2.91 1.78 -14.94
N PRO A 48 -2.65 2.07 -16.23
CA PRO A 48 -1.40 2.69 -16.67
C PRO A 48 -1.25 4.09 -16.04
N HIS A 49 0.00 4.46 -15.72
CA HIS A 49 0.32 5.83 -15.37
C HIS A 49 0.55 6.61 -16.68
N PRO A 50 -0.21 7.69 -16.97
CA PRO A 50 -0.18 8.34 -18.28
C PRO A 50 1.03 9.24 -18.49
N GLY A 51 1.84 9.48 -17.46
CA GLY A 51 2.95 10.43 -17.52
C GLY A 51 2.51 11.89 -17.73
N PRO A 52 3.46 12.80 -18.00
CA PRO A 52 3.19 14.24 -18.10
C PRO A 52 2.47 14.64 -19.40
N THR A 53 2.54 13.80 -20.44
CA THR A 53 2.03 14.09 -21.80
C THR A 53 0.89 13.18 -22.25
N GLY A 54 0.63 12.06 -21.58
CA GLY A 54 -0.49 11.16 -21.88
C GLY A 54 -1.82 11.64 -21.32
N ASP A 55 -2.82 10.76 -21.30
CA ASP A 55 -4.20 11.03 -20.89
C ASP A 55 -4.36 11.45 -19.40
N THR A 56 -5.59 11.77 -18.99
CA THR A 56 -5.92 12.08 -17.60
C THR A 56 -6.53 10.88 -16.89
N PHE A 57 -6.53 10.90 -15.56
CA PHE A 57 -7.14 9.86 -14.73
C PHE A 57 -8.69 9.92 -14.71
N ASP A 58 -9.32 10.81 -15.48
CA ASP A 58 -10.79 10.94 -15.59
C ASP A 58 -11.48 9.61 -15.95
N GLY A 59 -10.83 8.74 -16.73
CA GLY A 59 -11.35 7.44 -17.14
C GLY A 59 -11.21 6.32 -16.09
N THR A 60 -10.40 6.50 -15.03
CA THR A 60 -10.06 5.42 -14.09
C THR A 60 -11.27 4.98 -13.24
N PRO A 61 -11.54 3.68 -13.07
CA PRO A 61 -12.67 3.16 -12.28
C PRO A 61 -12.39 3.22 -10.77
N LEU A 62 -12.33 4.45 -10.25
CA LEU A 62 -12.05 4.75 -8.85
C LEU A 62 -13.32 4.54 -8.02
N VAL A 63 -13.22 3.77 -6.92
CA VAL A 63 -14.36 3.32 -6.09
C VAL A 63 -15.25 4.46 -5.61
N TRP A 64 -14.71 5.66 -5.40
CA TRP A 64 -15.51 6.83 -5.03
C TRP A 64 -16.54 7.23 -6.09
N LYS A 65 -16.35 6.87 -7.37
CA LYS A 65 -17.34 7.07 -8.42
C LYS A 65 -18.57 6.18 -8.19
N ASP A 66 -18.37 4.91 -7.83
CA ASP A 66 -19.47 4.00 -7.46
C ASP A 66 -20.27 4.54 -6.27
N PHE A 67 -19.58 5.12 -5.28
CA PHE A 67 -20.21 5.81 -4.14
C PHE A 67 -20.98 7.07 -4.59
N HIS A 68 -20.41 7.91 -5.45
CA HIS A 68 -21.10 9.09 -6.01
C HIS A 68 -22.36 8.71 -6.81
N GLU A 69 -22.28 7.69 -7.67
CA GLU A 69 -23.43 7.12 -8.41
C GLU A 69 -24.48 6.48 -7.49
N ALA A 70 -24.12 6.15 -6.25
CA ALA A 70 -25.06 5.73 -5.20
C ALA A 70 -25.67 6.89 -4.40
N GLY A 71 -25.34 8.14 -4.73
CA GLY A 71 -25.82 9.33 -4.02
C GLY A 71 -25.02 9.68 -2.76
N TYR A 72 -23.82 9.09 -2.56
CA TYR A 72 -22.92 9.51 -1.49
C TYR A 72 -22.20 10.78 -1.92
N ARG A 73 -22.07 11.73 -1.00
CA ARG A 73 -21.21 12.90 -1.20
C ARG A 73 -19.74 12.50 -1.08
N THR A 74 -18.92 12.87 -2.06
CA THR A 74 -17.53 12.41 -2.14
C THR A 74 -16.50 13.51 -1.85
N LEU A 75 -15.43 13.15 -1.16
CA LEU A 75 -14.27 14.02 -0.88
C LEU A 75 -12.98 13.32 -1.30
N PHE A 76 -12.14 14.02 -2.07
CA PHE A 76 -10.73 13.67 -2.31
C PHE A 76 -9.84 14.84 -1.88
N ALA A 77 -8.91 14.58 -0.95
CA ALA A 77 -8.06 15.59 -0.33
C ALA A 77 -6.63 15.08 -0.10
N GLU A 78 -5.66 15.77 -0.70
CA GLU A 78 -4.22 15.55 -0.52
C GLU A 78 -3.53 16.90 -0.27
N ASP A 79 -2.63 16.97 0.72
CA ASP A 79 -2.03 18.22 1.20
C ASP A 79 -0.76 18.66 0.45
N PHE A 80 -0.26 17.85 -0.50
CA PHE A 80 0.95 18.14 -1.26
C PHE A 80 0.72 18.06 -2.80
N PRO A 81 0.13 19.09 -3.43
CA PRO A 81 -0.30 19.08 -4.85
C PRO A 81 0.72 18.65 -5.90
N ARG A 82 2.02 18.76 -5.61
CA ARG A 82 3.14 18.33 -6.46
C ARG A 82 3.43 16.83 -6.39
N PHE A 83 3.15 16.19 -5.26
CA PHE A 83 3.45 14.78 -4.99
C PHE A 83 2.19 13.93 -4.72
N GLY A 84 1.00 14.51 -4.88
CA GLY A 84 -0.27 13.80 -4.77
C GLY A 84 -0.41 12.63 -5.75
N LEU A 85 -1.15 11.61 -5.34
CA LEU A 85 -1.29 10.29 -5.96
C LEU A 85 -1.44 10.31 -7.49
N PHE A 86 -2.30 11.19 -7.99
CA PHE A 86 -2.61 11.28 -9.42
C PHE A 86 -1.88 12.43 -10.13
N ASN A 87 -1.10 13.26 -9.43
CA ASN A 87 -0.42 14.42 -9.98
C ASN A 87 1.11 14.28 -10.04
N TYR A 88 1.71 13.36 -9.28
CA TYR A 88 3.15 13.12 -9.38
C TYR A 88 3.50 12.54 -10.76
N LEU A 89 4.30 13.29 -11.52
CA LEU A 89 4.68 13.00 -12.92
C LEU A 89 3.50 12.86 -13.90
N ALA A 90 2.32 13.38 -13.56
CA ALA A 90 1.12 13.26 -14.40
C ALA A 90 0.25 14.53 -14.39
N ARG A 91 -0.57 14.69 -15.43
CA ARG A 91 -1.52 15.82 -15.53
C ARG A 91 -2.61 15.78 -14.44
N GLY A 92 -2.92 14.59 -13.90
CA GLY A 92 -3.99 14.40 -12.94
C GLY A 92 -5.34 14.23 -13.61
N PHE A 93 -6.34 14.94 -13.09
CA PHE A 93 -7.70 14.96 -13.62
C PHE A 93 -7.98 16.31 -14.29
N GLU A 94 -8.69 16.28 -15.41
CA GLU A 94 -9.21 17.46 -16.09
C GLU A 94 -10.45 18.00 -15.38
N ARG A 95 -11.31 17.12 -14.90
CA ARG A 95 -12.49 17.47 -14.08
C ARG A 95 -12.28 17.06 -12.62
N PRO A 96 -12.93 17.73 -11.64
CA PRO A 96 -12.89 17.28 -10.25
C PRO A 96 -13.34 15.80 -10.14
N PRO A 97 -12.52 14.90 -9.56
CA PRO A 97 -12.82 13.46 -9.51
C PRO A 97 -13.87 13.08 -8.46
N THR A 98 -14.27 14.04 -7.62
CA THR A 98 -15.20 13.93 -6.48
C THR A 98 -15.95 15.25 -6.31
N ASP A 99 -17.10 15.22 -5.61
CA ASP A 99 -17.96 16.38 -5.34
C ASP A 99 -17.21 17.52 -4.64
N LEU A 100 -16.27 17.16 -3.75
CA LEU A 100 -15.31 18.08 -3.17
C LEU A 100 -13.90 17.55 -3.46
N TYR A 101 -13.09 18.37 -4.13
CA TYR A 101 -11.71 18.09 -4.46
C TYR A 101 -10.83 19.19 -3.88
N LEU A 102 -9.96 18.87 -2.93
CA LEU A 102 -9.25 19.89 -2.14
C LEU A 102 -8.04 20.50 -2.87
N ARG A 103 -7.57 19.90 -3.97
CA ARG A 103 -6.35 20.34 -4.65
C ARG A 103 -6.32 21.81 -5.08
N PRO A 104 -7.42 22.44 -5.58
CA PRO A 104 -7.42 23.87 -5.91
C PRO A 104 -7.19 24.78 -4.69
N PHE A 105 -7.64 24.39 -3.50
CA PHE A 105 -7.32 25.11 -2.26
C PHE A 105 -5.82 25.01 -1.95
N TRP A 106 -5.24 23.81 -2.03
CA TRP A 106 -3.83 23.62 -1.74
C TRP A 106 -2.90 24.32 -2.75
N LEU A 107 -3.27 24.38 -4.04
CA LEU A 107 -2.56 25.22 -5.01
C LEU A 107 -2.59 26.71 -4.64
N ALA A 108 -3.74 27.24 -4.23
CA ALA A 108 -3.86 28.64 -3.79
C ALA A 108 -3.05 28.91 -2.51
N VAL A 109 -2.89 27.91 -1.63
CA VAL A 109 -1.98 27.96 -0.48
C VAL A 109 -0.51 27.97 -0.94
N GLU A 110 -0.11 27.09 -1.87
CA GLU A 110 1.25 27.03 -2.43
C GLU A 110 1.68 28.34 -3.11
N ASP A 111 0.78 29.01 -3.82
CA ASP A 111 1.07 30.29 -4.48
C ASP A 111 1.09 31.50 -3.54
N SER A 112 0.56 31.37 -2.32
CA SER A 112 0.41 32.49 -1.39
C SER A 112 1.74 33.05 -0.86
N PHE A 113 1.80 34.36 -0.65
CA PHE A 113 2.90 34.99 0.09
C PHE A 113 3.01 34.48 1.54
N LEU A 114 1.88 34.12 2.16
CA LEU A 114 1.86 33.62 3.54
C LEU A 114 2.63 32.31 3.66
N LEU A 115 2.41 31.34 2.77
CA LEU A 115 3.18 30.09 2.79
C LEU A 115 4.67 30.36 2.56
N ARG A 116 5.01 31.22 1.58
CA ARG A 116 6.41 31.58 1.25
C ARG A 116 7.16 32.30 2.40
N SER A 117 6.43 32.83 3.39
CA SER A 117 6.97 33.46 4.60
C SER A 117 6.76 32.61 5.87
N SER A 118 6.20 31.42 5.74
CA SER A 118 5.96 30.48 6.86
C SER A 118 7.16 29.59 7.14
N SER A 119 7.21 29.02 8.34
CA SER A 119 8.12 27.88 8.62
C SER A 119 7.71 26.63 7.85
N SER A 120 8.65 25.69 7.68
CA SER A 120 8.38 24.38 7.06
C SER A 120 7.20 23.68 7.76
N LEU A 121 6.37 22.98 6.97
CA LEU A 121 5.10 22.35 7.39
C LEU A 121 4.03 23.30 7.97
N CYS A 122 4.26 24.62 8.01
CA CYS A 122 3.30 25.60 8.53
C CYS A 122 2.68 26.46 7.41
N PHE A 123 1.52 27.04 7.71
CA PHE A 123 0.86 28.09 6.94
C PHE A 123 0.42 29.18 7.91
N GLY A 124 1.15 30.31 7.90
CA GLY A 124 1.12 31.28 8.98
C GLY A 124 1.56 30.63 10.30
N ASN A 125 0.68 30.69 11.30
CA ASN A 125 0.86 30.10 12.63
C ASN A 125 0.16 28.74 12.82
N VAL A 126 -0.35 28.12 11.74
CA VAL A 126 -1.05 26.83 11.78
C VAL A 126 -0.23 25.76 11.06
N VAL A 127 -0.15 24.55 11.61
CA VAL A 127 0.51 23.41 10.96
C VAL A 127 -0.39 22.83 9.86
N LYS A 128 0.17 22.51 8.70
CA LYS A 128 -0.63 22.27 7.48
C LYS A 128 -1.53 21.03 7.54
N HIS A 129 -1.13 19.96 8.22
CA HIS A 129 -1.98 18.78 8.40
C HIS A 129 -3.28 19.10 9.16
N GLN A 130 -3.22 19.98 10.18
CA GLN A 130 -4.42 20.44 10.88
C GLN A 130 -5.41 21.18 9.96
N LEU A 131 -4.95 21.88 8.92
CA LEU A 131 -5.85 22.53 7.96
C LEU A 131 -6.66 21.51 7.15
N GLN A 132 -6.03 20.41 6.70
CA GLN A 132 -6.76 19.34 6.02
C GLN A 132 -7.67 18.57 6.97
N MET A 133 -7.23 18.32 8.21
CA MET A 133 -8.03 17.65 9.23
C MET A 133 -9.28 18.48 9.61
N GLU A 134 -9.15 19.79 9.75
CA GLU A 134 -10.30 20.69 9.97
C GLU A 134 -11.23 20.74 8.75
N TYR A 135 -10.69 20.70 7.52
CA TYR A 135 -11.51 20.60 6.31
C TYR A 135 -12.32 19.30 6.29
N LEU A 136 -11.68 18.16 6.60
CA LEU A 136 -12.33 16.86 6.73
C LEU A 136 -13.41 16.90 7.83
N ARG A 137 -13.10 17.45 9.01
CA ARG A 137 -14.08 17.61 10.10
C ARG A 137 -15.31 18.38 9.64
N ARG A 138 -15.13 19.52 8.95
CA ARG A 138 -16.23 20.32 8.38
C ARG A 138 -17.04 19.57 7.34
N PHE A 139 -16.40 18.78 6.48
CA PHE A 139 -17.10 17.93 5.52
C PHE A 139 -17.99 16.89 6.24
N LEU A 140 -17.46 16.21 7.26
CA LEU A 140 -18.21 15.22 8.05
C LEU A 140 -19.39 15.86 8.80
N VAL A 141 -19.19 17.03 9.41
CA VAL A 141 -20.26 17.84 10.04
C VAL A 141 -21.33 18.24 9.04
N GLN A 142 -20.95 18.78 7.88
CA GLN A 142 -21.92 19.23 6.89
C GLN A 142 -22.72 18.07 6.29
N SER A 143 -22.07 16.97 5.93
CA SER A 143 -22.75 15.79 5.36
C SER A 143 -23.74 15.18 6.35
N ARG A 144 -23.37 15.08 7.65
CA ARG A 144 -24.29 14.64 8.71
C ARG A 144 -25.46 15.61 8.92
N ASN A 145 -25.22 16.92 8.94
CA ASN A 145 -26.29 17.92 9.08
C ASN A 145 -27.27 17.92 7.90
N MET A 146 -26.81 17.53 6.71
CA MET A 146 -27.63 17.35 5.52
C MET A 146 -28.28 15.95 5.43
N SER A 147 -28.01 15.05 6.39
CA SER A 147 -28.39 13.64 6.36
C SER A 147 -27.96 12.91 5.07
N LEU A 148 -26.82 13.30 4.50
CA LEU A 148 -26.26 12.67 3.30
C LEU A 148 -25.20 11.62 3.68
N PRO A 149 -25.24 10.41 3.08
CA PRO A 149 -24.15 9.46 3.19
C PRO A 149 -22.91 10.01 2.46
N TYR A 150 -21.72 9.58 2.86
CA TYR A 150 -20.47 10.12 2.33
C TYR A 150 -19.34 9.10 2.17
N PHE A 151 -18.46 9.36 1.21
CA PHE A 151 -17.18 8.70 1.07
C PHE A 151 -16.07 9.77 1.10
N ALA A 152 -15.13 9.65 2.03
CA ALA A 152 -14.06 10.63 2.20
C ALA A 152 -12.69 9.95 2.14
N PHE A 153 -11.91 10.29 1.10
CA PHE A 153 -10.51 9.96 0.99
C PHE A 153 -9.69 11.21 1.29
N SER A 154 -9.17 11.31 2.51
CA SER A 154 -8.25 12.38 2.91
C SER A 154 -6.92 11.76 3.32
N PHE A 155 -5.86 12.17 2.63
CA PHE A 155 -4.54 11.57 2.73
C PHE A 155 -3.50 12.67 2.97
N LEU A 156 -2.73 12.53 4.05
CA LEU A 156 -1.69 13.48 4.44
C LEU A 156 -0.35 12.98 3.88
N VAL A 157 0.16 13.70 2.89
CA VAL A 157 1.37 13.35 2.15
C VAL A 157 2.58 14.08 2.75
N GLU A 158 2.49 15.40 2.95
CA GLU A 158 3.68 16.22 3.19
C GLU A 158 4.41 15.87 4.49
N ILE A 159 3.67 15.72 5.59
CA ILE A 159 4.24 15.47 6.94
C ILE A 159 4.97 14.12 7.06
N SER A 160 4.75 13.19 6.13
CA SER A 160 5.37 11.86 6.11
C SER A 160 6.35 11.65 4.94
N HIS A 161 6.36 12.55 3.95
CA HIS A 161 7.14 12.37 2.71
C HIS A 161 8.65 12.50 2.91
N GLU A 162 9.10 13.49 3.69
CA GLU A 162 10.52 13.80 3.81
C GLU A 162 11.22 13.01 4.92
N TYR A 163 11.07 13.45 6.17
CA TYR A 163 11.79 12.88 7.31
C TYR A 163 10.82 12.08 8.16
N MET A 164 11.14 10.81 8.38
CA MET A 164 10.30 9.89 9.16
C MET A 164 9.88 10.50 10.51
N GLN A 165 10.75 11.28 11.16
CA GLN A 165 10.52 11.91 12.47
C GLN A 165 9.41 12.99 12.46
N GLN A 166 9.11 13.61 11.30
CA GLN A 166 8.13 14.71 11.22
C GLN A 166 6.73 14.28 11.62
N VAL A 167 6.32 13.05 11.31
CA VAL A 167 4.99 12.52 11.67
C VAL A 167 4.75 12.49 13.18
N ALA A 168 5.81 12.43 14.01
CA ALA A 168 5.68 12.46 15.46
C ALA A 168 5.07 13.77 16.00
N ALA A 169 5.18 14.87 15.23
CA ALA A 169 4.57 16.14 15.60
C ALA A 169 3.03 16.11 15.58
N ALA A 170 2.42 15.15 14.86
CA ALA A 170 0.97 15.02 14.73
C ALA A 170 0.34 14.00 15.70
N ASP A 171 1.10 13.37 16.61
CA ASP A 171 0.56 12.31 17.48
C ASP A 171 -0.55 12.81 18.42
N ASP A 172 -0.38 13.99 19.02
CA ASP A 172 -1.44 14.61 19.82
C ASP A 172 -2.59 15.16 18.96
N ASP A 173 -2.30 15.66 17.75
CA ASP A 173 -3.31 16.20 16.83
C ASP A 173 -4.26 15.11 16.32
N PHE A 174 -3.72 13.96 15.93
CA PHE A 174 -4.53 12.80 15.54
C PHE A 174 -5.38 12.30 16.71
N VAL A 175 -4.86 12.28 17.94
CA VAL A 175 -5.64 11.92 19.13
C VAL A 175 -6.77 12.91 19.38
N SER A 176 -6.54 14.23 19.29
CA SER A 176 -7.60 15.24 19.44
C SER A 176 -8.69 15.04 18.39
N PHE A 177 -8.31 14.99 17.10
CA PHE A 177 -9.23 14.82 15.99
C PHE A 177 -10.04 13.52 16.07
N LEU A 178 -9.39 12.39 16.36
CA LEU A 178 -10.07 11.10 16.52
C LEU A 178 -10.99 11.08 17.76
N SER A 179 -10.63 11.82 18.82
CA SER A 179 -11.47 11.99 19.99
C SER A 179 -12.71 12.84 19.67
N GLU A 180 -12.56 13.94 18.95
CA GLU A 180 -13.69 14.78 18.51
C GLU A 180 -14.66 14.00 17.62
N LEU A 181 -14.17 13.23 16.65
CA LEU A 181 -15.02 12.38 15.80
C LEU A 181 -15.81 11.34 16.62
N LEU A 182 -15.23 10.83 17.72
CA LEU A 182 -15.90 9.91 18.64
C LEU A 182 -16.93 10.63 19.52
N THR A 183 -16.55 11.72 20.19
CA THR A 183 -17.42 12.42 21.16
C THR A 183 -18.63 13.05 20.48
N ASP A 184 -18.45 13.58 19.27
CA ASP A 184 -19.52 14.24 18.53
C ASP A 184 -20.45 13.21 17.88
N GLY A 185 -20.03 11.94 17.79
CA GLY A 185 -20.81 10.86 17.19
C GLY A 185 -20.71 10.76 15.66
N HIS A 186 -19.66 11.33 15.04
CA HIS A 186 -19.39 11.11 13.61
C HIS A 186 -19.09 9.66 13.28
N LEU A 187 -18.60 8.91 14.26
CA LEU A 187 -18.28 7.50 14.12
C LEU A 187 -19.49 6.56 14.37
N ASP A 188 -20.68 7.08 14.70
CA ASP A 188 -21.85 6.23 15.00
C ASP A 188 -22.30 5.35 13.84
N ASN A 189 -22.33 5.93 12.63
CA ASN A 189 -22.73 5.26 11.39
C ASN A 189 -21.63 5.44 10.31
N THR A 190 -20.37 5.13 10.64
CA THR A 190 -19.24 5.29 9.72
C THR A 190 -18.15 4.25 9.94
N PHE A 191 -17.72 3.63 8.84
CA PHE A 191 -16.48 2.87 8.76
C PHE A 191 -15.31 3.83 8.70
N LEU A 192 -14.45 3.81 9.71
CA LEU A 192 -13.19 4.55 9.72
C LEU A 192 -12.05 3.61 9.33
N PHE A 193 -11.35 3.96 8.25
CA PHE A 193 -10.07 3.37 7.88
C PHE A 193 -8.98 4.38 8.23
N PHE A 194 -8.05 4.00 9.11
CA PHE A 194 -6.85 4.80 9.42
C PHE A 194 -5.63 4.00 9.00
N PHE A 195 -4.90 4.46 7.98
CA PHE A 195 -3.90 3.65 7.31
C PHE A 195 -2.78 4.49 6.67
N SER A 196 -1.78 3.77 6.17
CA SER A 196 -0.71 4.27 5.30
C SER A 196 -0.58 3.35 4.08
N ASP A 197 -0.04 3.86 2.99
CA ASP A 197 0.20 3.18 1.72
C ASP A 197 1.46 2.30 1.73
N HIS A 198 2.53 2.75 2.39
CA HIS A 198 3.78 2.03 2.62
C HIS A 198 4.50 2.59 3.85
N GLY A 199 5.38 1.81 4.49
CA GLY A 199 6.27 2.40 5.50
C GLY A 199 7.37 3.28 4.90
N HIS A 200 8.35 3.72 5.70
CA HIS A 200 9.38 4.64 5.21
C HIS A 200 10.25 3.95 4.14
N ARG A 201 10.34 4.53 2.93
CA ARG A 201 10.97 3.92 1.73
C ARG A 201 12.48 4.05 1.67
N PHE A 202 13.02 5.11 2.28
CA PHE A 202 14.44 5.49 2.23
C PHE A 202 15.03 5.53 3.65
N ASP A 203 16.25 6.08 3.80
CA ASP A 203 17.05 6.09 5.04
C ASP A 203 17.73 4.74 5.37
N SER A 204 18.86 4.83 6.06
CA SER A 204 19.75 3.75 6.53
C SER A 204 19.03 2.60 7.24
N ILE A 205 17.87 2.86 7.87
CA ILE A 205 17.07 1.81 8.50
C ILE A 205 16.63 0.72 7.49
N ARG A 206 16.51 1.05 6.20
CA ARG A 206 16.15 0.11 5.11
C ARG A 206 17.15 -1.03 4.92
N GLU A 207 18.40 -0.81 5.31
CA GLU A 207 19.46 -1.81 5.26
C GLU A 207 19.22 -2.92 6.31
N THR A 208 18.45 -2.62 7.36
CA THR A 208 18.12 -3.57 8.42
C THR A 208 16.89 -4.41 8.08
N PHE A 209 16.85 -5.65 8.58
CA PHE A 209 15.66 -6.51 8.50
C PHE A 209 14.39 -5.82 9.03
N VAL A 210 14.50 -5.10 10.15
CA VAL A 210 13.34 -4.40 10.75
C VAL A 210 12.82 -3.31 9.82
N GLY A 211 13.69 -2.49 9.23
CA GLY A 211 13.28 -1.48 8.25
C GLY A 211 12.78 -2.05 6.92
N ARG A 212 13.17 -3.28 6.55
CA ARG A 212 12.55 -4.02 5.44
C ARG A 212 11.11 -4.43 5.76
N ILE A 213 10.86 -4.94 6.96
CA ILE A 213 9.51 -5.35 7.40
C ILE A 213 8.59 -4.14 7.66
N GLU A 214 9.06 -3.10 8.37
CA GLU A 214 8.27 -1.88 8.64
C GLU A 214 7.83 -1.16 7.34
N GLU A 215 8.61 -1.26 6.27
CA GLU A 215 8.28 -0.64 4.98
C GLU A 215 7.25 -1.45 4.19
N ARG A 216 7.34 -2.79 4.22
CA ARG A 216 6.42 -3.71 3.53
C ARG A 216 5.07 -3.85 4.21
N LEU A 217 5.01 -3.66 5.53
CA LEU A 217 3.81 -3.75 6.35
C LEU A 217 3.35 -2.34 6.80
N PRO A 218 2.69 -1.56 5.92
CA PRO A 218 2.10 -0.30 6.32
C PRO A 218 1.08 -0.48 7.46
N PHE A 219 0.89 0.57 8.26
CA PHE A 219 -0.14 0.54 9.29
C PHE A 219 -1.53 0.56 8.65
N PHE A 220 -2.43 -0.29 9.12
CA PHE A 220 -3.82 -0.32 8.72
C PHE A 220 -4.72 -0.71 9.90
N ALA A 221 -5.69 0.15 10.19
CA ALA A 221 -6.73 -0.10 11.18
C ALA A 221 -8.11 0.19 10.58
N LEU A 222 -9.04 -0.75 10.79
CA LEU A 222 -10.45 -0.60 10.46
C LEU A 222 -11.26 -0.54 11.74
N ARG A 223 -12.10 0.48 11.86
CA ARG A 223 -13.09 0.62 12.92
C ARG A 223 -14.48 0.71 12.28
N PRO A 224 -15.30 -0.37 12.34
CA PRO A 224 -16.67 -0.33 11.83
C PRO A 224 -17.54 0.64 12.66
N PRO A 225 -18.76 0.97 12.21
CA PRO A 225 -19.69 1.82 12.97
C PRO A 225 -19.94 1.29 14.40
N SER A 226 -20.19 2.19 15.36
CA SER A 226 -20.43 1.80 16.77
C SER A 226 -21.85 1.31 17.05
N LYS A 227 -22.82 1.76 16.27
CA LYS A 227 -24.20 1.27 16.34
C LYS A 227 -24.35 0.04 15.44
N SER A 228 -25.20 -0.90 15.82
CA SER A 228 -25.47 -2.13 15.05
C SER A 228 -26.24 -1.88 13.76
N ASP A 229 -26.93 -0.74 13.69
CA ASP A 229 -28.05 -0.42 12.80
C ASP A 229 -27.65 -0.28 11.30
N TRP A 230 -26.36 -0.38 10.97
CA TRP A 230 -25.86 -0.33 9.59
C TRP A 230 -25.91 -1.68 8.88
N LEU A 231 -26.01 -2.79 9.63
CA LEU A 231 -26.23 -4.12 9.11
C LEU A 231 -27.63 -4.57 9.51
N ASP A 232 -28.42 -4.96 8.52
CA ASP A 232 -29.76 -5.52 8.73
C ASP A 232 -29.64 -6.82 9.57
N PRO A 233 -30.36 -6.95 10.71
CA PRO A 233 -30.31 -8.14 11.57
C PRO A 233 -30.66 -9.46 10.87
N ASP A 234 -31.40 -9.42 9.75
CA ASP A 234 -31.76 -10.62 8.97
C ASP A 234 -30.60 -11.09 8.05
N VAL A 235 -29.50 -10.34 7.97
CA VAL A 235 -28.31 -10.71 7.20
C VAL A 235 -27.38 -11.59 8.05
N ASP A 236 -27.26 -12.87 7.66
CA ASP A 236 -26.39 -13.87 8.30
C ASP A 236 -24.89 -13.59 8.05
N LEU A 237 -24.38 -12.53 8.69
CA LEU A 237 -22.98 -12.11 8.68
C LEU A 237 -22.54 -11.70 10.08
N ASP A 238 -21.30 -12.08 10.44
CA ASP A 238 -20.60 -11.57 11.61
C ASP A 238 -19.34 -10.80 11.17
N PRO A 239 -19.49 -9.50 10.79
CA PRO A 239 -18.38 -8.64 10.37
C PRO A 239 -17.28 -8.57 11.41
N ILE A 240 -17.64 -8.49 12.70
CA ILE A 240 -16.69 -8.29 13.80
C ILE A 240 -15.78 -9.50 13.92
N LYS A 241 -16.35 -10.72 13.90
CA LYS A 241 -15.59 -11.97 13.90
C LYS A 241 -14.72 -12.11 12.65
N SER A 242 -15.20 -11.78 11.47
CA SER A 242 -14.37 -11.78 10.25
C SER A 242 -13.21 -10.79 10.36
N PHE A 243 -13.45 -9.53 10.72
CA PHE A 243 -12.40 -8.53 10.89
C PHE A 243 -11.37 -8.93 11.95
N GLN A 244 -11.81 -9.43 13.12
CA GLN A 244 -10.92 -9.93 14.18
C GLN A 244 -10.08 -11.12 13.70
N SER A 245 -10.73 -12.10 13.05
CA SER A 245 -10.10 -13.28 12.45
C SER A 245 -9.05 -12.90 11.39
N ASN A 246 -9.32 -11.84 10.62
CA ASN A 246 -8.45 -11.33 9.57
C ASN A 246 -7.31 -10.44 10.08
N SER A 247 -7.42 -9.87 11.29
CA SER A 247 -6.43 -8.93 11.88
C SER A 247 -4.99 -9.47 12.00
N GLY A 248 -4.83 -10.80 11.97
CA GLY A 248 -3.55 -11.50 11.99
C GLY A 248 -3.23 -12.30 10.72
N ARG A 249 -3.96 -12.09 9.63
CA ARG A 249 -3.77 -12.79 8.34
C ARG A 249 -3.13 -11.85 7.31
N LEU A 250 -2.60 -12.43 6.24
CA LEU A 250 -2.06 -11.68 5.11
C LEU A 250 -3.19 -10.98 4.35
N THR A 251 -3.23 -9.65 4.42
CA THR A 251 -4.16 -8.79 3.69
C THR A 251 -3.41 -7.85 2.76
N SER A 252 -4.07 -7.33 1.74
CA SER A 252 -3.50 -6.37 0.80
C SER A 252 -4.51 -5.24 0.46
N PRO A 253 -4.07 -4.15 -0.19
CA PRO A 253 -4.95 -3.09 -0.66
C PRO A 253 -6.17 -3.59 -1.48
N TYR A 254 -6.01 -4.67 -2.25
CA TYR A 254 -7.08 -5.33 -3.00
C TYR A 254 -8.24 -5.82 -2.12
N ASP A 255 -7.96 -6.30 -0.91
CA ASP A 255 -8.99 -6.69 0.05
C ASP A 255 -9.78 -5.48 0.55
N THR A 256 -9.10 -4.34 0.69
CA THR A 256 -9.72 -3.08 1.12
C THR A 256 -10.69 -2.60 0.03
N TYR A 257 -10.29 -2.66 -1.24
CA TYR A 257 -11.17 -2.32 -2.36
C TYR A 257 -12.47 -3.16 -2.36
N GLU A 258 -12.36 -4.50 -2.27
CA GLU A 258 -13.54 -5.36 -2.23
C GLU A 258 -14.38 -5.15 -0.94
N THR A 259 -13.75 -4.75 0.17
CA THR A 259 -14.46 -4.35 1.39
C THR A 259 -15.26 -3.07 1.19
N LEU A 260 -14.70 -2.06 0.52
CA LEU A 260 -15.40 -0.81 0.19
C LEU A 260 -16.61 -1.07 -0.72
N ARG A 261 -16.48 -2.00 -1.68
CA ARG A 261 -17.59 -2.42 -2.55
C ARG A 261 -18.68 -3.18 -1.78
N ASP A 262 -18.31 -4.03 -0.83
CA ASP A 262 -19.28 -4.67 0.06
C ASP A 262 -19.97 -3.66 1.01
N ILE A 263 -19.27 -2.65 1.55
CA ILE A 263 -19.89 -1.57 2.33
C ILE A 263 -20.97 -0.87 1.49
N LEU A 264 -20.66 -0.55 0.23
CA LEU A 264 -21.61 0.08 -0.68
C LEU A 264 -22.78 -0.84 -1.04
N SER A 265 -22.52 -2.12 -1.30
CA SER A 265 -23.57 -3.10 -1.64
C SER A 265 -24.50 -3.35 -0.45
N LEU A 266 -23.97 -3.51 0.76
CA LEU A 266 -24.76 -3.66 1.99
C LEU A 266 -25.66 -2.45 2.22
N GLY A 267 -25.12 -1.23 2.09
CA GLY A 267 -25.87 0.02 2.26
C GLY A 267 -26.96 0.28 1.20
N ARG A 268 -26.89 -0.34 0.01
CA ARG A 268 -27.90 -0.20 -1.06
C ARG A 268 -28.89 -1.38 -1.14
N ASN A 269 -28.40 -2.60 -0.95
CA ASN A 269 -29.07 -3.84 -1.32
C ASN A 269 -29.29 -4.80 -0.11
N GLY A 270 -28.86 -4.42 1.09
CA GLY A 270 -28.89 -5.30 2.27
C GLY A 270 -28.00 -6.55 2.14
N SER A 271 -27.08 -6.60 1.17
CA SER A 271 -26.29 -7.80 0.86
C SER A 271 -24.92 -7.46 0.30
N GLN A 272 -23.94 -8.33 0.56
CA GLN A 272 -22.61 -8.26 -0.05
C GLN A 272 -22.69 -8.45 -1.57
N THR A 273 -21.66 -8.00 -2.31
CA THR A 273 -21.58 -8.28 -3.74
C THR A 273 -20.88 -9.63 -3.99
N ASP A 274 -21.47 -10.45 -4.86
CA ASP A 274 -20.85 -11.69 -5.35
C ASP A 274 -19.86 -11.44 -6.51
N LYS A 275 -20.01 -10.30 -7.20
CA LYS A 275 -19.15 -9.93 -8.33
C LYS A 275 -17.87 -9.29 -7.82
N ARG A 276 -16.81 -10.09 -7.66
CA ARG A 276 -15.43 -9.59 -7.55
C ARG A 276 -15.01 -8.85 -8.82
N VAL A 277 -14.17 -7.84 -8.64
CA VAL A 277 -13.54 -7.04 -9.70
C VAL A 277 -12.01 -7.17 -9.62
N SER A 278 -11.46 -7.30 -8.42
CA SER A 278 -10.05 -7.64 -8.23
C SER A 278 -9.79 -9.12 -8.42
N ASP A 279 -8.71 -9.45 -9.14
CA ASP A 279 -8.20 -10.81 -9.29
C ASP A 279 -7.63 -11.40 -7.98
N PHE A 280 -7.24 -10.53 -7.04
CA PHE A 280 -6.58 -10.91 -5.77
C PHE A 280 -7.42 -10.66 -4.52
N GLY A 281 -8.34 -9.69 -4.60
CA GLY A 281 -9.08 -9.16 -3.45
C GLY A 281 -10.06 -10.16 -2.83
N ILE A 282 -10.04 -10.23 -1.51
CA ILE A 282 -11.07 -10.88 -0.70
C ILE A 282 -11.55 -9.84 0.33
N SER A 283 -12.80 -9.42 0.22
CA SER A 283 -13.42 -8.50 1.18
C SER A 283 -13.27 -8.98 2.63
N LEU A 284 -12.91 -8.06 3.52
CA LEU A 284 -12.61 -8.32 4.93
C LEU A 284 -13.85 -8.73 5.76
N PHE A 285 -15.07 -8.59 5.22
CA PHE A 285 -16.28 -9.18 5.78
C PHE A 285 -16.28 -10.71 5.70
N ARG A 286 -15.48 -11.30 4.80
CA ARG A 286 -15.28 -12.73 4.64
C ARG A 286 -13.96 -13.12 5.33
N THR A 287 -13.85 -14.36 5.81
CA THR A 287 -12.59 -14.83 6.42
C THR A 287 -11.52 -15.06 5.35
N ILE A 288 -10.44 -14.28 5.40
CA ILE A 288 -9.24 -14.46 4.56
C ILE A 288 -8.60 -15.83 4.87
N PRO A 289 -8.14 -16.65 3.91
CA PRO A 289 -7.51 -17.94 4.22
C PRO A 289 -6.24 -17.80 5.09
N ALA A 290 -6.06 -18.69 6.08
CA ALA A 290 -4.90 -18.65 6.98
C ALA A 290 -3.59 -19.09 6.30
N ASN A 291 -3.71 -19.81 5.19
CA ASN A 291 -2.62 -20.28 4.32
C ASN A 291 -2.50 -19.44 3.02
N ARG A 292 -3.10 -18.24 2.97
CA ARG A 292 -3.01 -17.36 1.79
C ARG A 292 -1.56 -16.97 1.54
N THR A 293 -1.10 -17.15 0.30
CA THR A 293 0.25 -16.77 -0.13
C THR A 293 0.31 -15.31 -0.61
N CYS A 294 1.52 -14.73 -0.70
CA CYS A 294 1.73 -13.40 -1.29
C CYS A 294 1.19 -13.31 -2.74
N GLU A 295 1.39 -14.36 -3.54
CA GLU A 295 0.83 -14.46 -4.90
C GLU A 295 -0.71 -14.37 -4.90
N GLN A 296 -1.37 -15.13 -4.02
CA GLN A 296 -2.84 -15.08 -3.82
C GLN A 296 -3.33 -13.76 -3.18
N ALA A 297 -2.44 -12.89 -2.74
CA ALA A 297 -2.74 -11.57 -2.22
C ALA A 297 -2.40 -10.44 -3.20
N GLY A 298 -1.88 -10.75 -4.40
CA GLY A 298 -1.39 -9.76 -5.36
C GLY A 298 -0.14 -9.03 -4.88
N VAL A 299 0.64 -9.64 -3.97
CA VAL A 299 1.86 -9.10 -3.38
C VAL A 299 3.07 -9.68 -4.12
N PRO A 300 3.83 -8.87 -4.89
CA PRO A 300 5.04 -9.32 -5.56
C PRO A 300 6.09 -9.85 -4.57
N SER A 301 6.91 -10.82 -5.03
CA SER A 301 7.89 -11.51 -4.18
C SER A 301 8.88 -10.57 -3.47
N GLN A 302 9.23 -9.43 -4.10
CA GLN A 302 10.10 -8.41 -3.51
C GLN A 302 9.48 -7.68 -2.30
N TYR A 303 8.15 -7.61 -2.21
CA TYR A 303 7.42 -6.96 -1.12
C TYR A 303 6.80 -7.97 -0.14
N CYS A 304 6.89 -9.27 -0.40
CA CYS A 304 6.37 -10.30 0.49
C CYS A 304 7.09 -10.28 1.86
N SER A 305 6.33 -10.18 2.95
CA SER A 305 6.84 -10.21 4.33
C SER A 305 6.76 -11.60 4.98
N CYS A 306 6.24 -12.61 4.28
CA CYS A 306 6.02 -13.96 4.83
C CYS A 306 7.28 -14.85 4.80
N ASP A 307 8.32 -14.46 4.07
CA ASP A 307 9.57 -15.22 4.02
C ASP A 307 10.40 -15.01 5.30
N SER A 308 11.07 -16.06 5.76
CA SER A 308 12.14 -15.95 6.76
C SER A 308 13.49 -15.73 6.08
N GLU A 309 14.34 -14.88 6.67
CA GLU A 309 15.60 -14.41 6.06
C GLU A 309 16.82 -14.87 6.88
N THR A 310 17.65 -15.75 6.33
CA THR A 310 18.91 -16.18 6.96
C THR A 310 20.13 -15.51 6.30
N PRO A 311 21.10 -14.97 7.07
CA PRO A 311 22.32 -14.39 6.50
C PRO A 311 23.13 -15.39 5.67
N LEU A 312 23.70 -14.92 4.55
CA LEU A 312 24.70 -15.64 3.76
C LEU A 312 26.07 -14.98 3.90
N ASP A 313 27.13 -15.75 3.64
CA ASP A 313 28.50 -15.23 3.55
C ASP A 313 28.65 -14.40 2.26
N LEU A 314 29.12 -13.16 2.37
CA LEU A 314 29.32 -12.28 1.22
C LEU A 314 30.46 -12.75 0.30
N SER A 315 31.31 -13.67 0.76
CA SER A 315 32.36 -14.31 -0.03
C SER A 315 31.89 -15.55 -0.81
N ASP A 316 30.65 -16.02 -0.61
CA ASP A 316 30.07 -17.12 -1.40
C ASP A 316 29.99 -16.73 -2.90
N PRO A 317 30.58 -17.51 -3.83
CA PRO A 317 30.49 -17.25 -5.27
C PRO A 317 29.06 -17.05 -5.78
N VAL A 318 28.06 -17.66 -5.16
CA VAL A 318 26.64 -17.47 -5.54
C VAL A 318 26.15 -16.04 -5.25
N VAL A 319 26.64 -15.43 -4.18
CA VAL A 319 26.28 -14.07 -3.75
C VAL A 319 26.94 -13.06 -4.69
N ALA A 320 28.22 -13.26 -5.04
CA ALA A 320 28.90 -12.44 -6.03
C ALA A 320 28.23 -12.52 -7.42
N LYS A 321 27.88 -13.72 -7.89
CA LYS A 321 27.18 -13.91 -9.17
C LYS A 321 25.77 -13.29 -9.16
N SER A 322 25.06 -13.41 -8.03
CA SER A 322 23.74 -12.80 -7.81
C SER A 322 23.80 -11.26 -7.82
N ALA A 323 24.80 -10.66 -7.17
CA ALA A 323 25.02 -9.22 -7.16
C ALA A 323 25.29 -8.67 -8.57
N LEU A 324 26.15 -9.33 -9.35
CA LEU A 324 26.43 -8.95 -10.74
C LEU A 324 25.18 -9.09 -11.64
N ALA A 325 24.43 -10.20 -11.49
CA ALA A 325 23.18 -10.40 -12.23
C ALA A 325 22.12 -9.33 -11.91
N LEU A 326 22.03 -8.91 -10.65
CA LEU A 326 21.13 -7.82 -10.23
C LEU A 326 21.50 -6.49 -10.90
N VAL A 327 22.78 -6.10 -10.89
CA VAL A 327 23.24 -4.85 -11.52
C VAL A 327 23.03 -4.89 -13.05
N GLU A 328 23.30 -6.01 -13.70
CA GLU A 328 23.05 -6.14 -15.14
C GLU A 328 21.55 -6.10 -15.47
N LYS A 329 20.67 -6.68 -14.63
CA LYS A 329 19.22 -6.54 -14.80
C LYS A 329 18.77 -5.08 -14.65
N VAL A 330 19.34 -4.30 -13.72
CA VAL A 330 19.03 -2.86 -13.62
C VAL A 330 19.44 -2.10 -14.88
N ASN A 331 20.63 -2.36 -15.43
CA ASN A 331 21.05 -1.79 -16.72
C ASN A 331 20.11 -2.20 -17.85
N GLN A 332 19.71 -3.48 -17.91
CA GLN A 332 18.80 -3.98 -18.93
C GLN A 332 17.41 -3.33 -18.83
N LEU A 333 16.86 -3.12 -17.63
CA LEU A 333 15.59 -2.40 -17.43
C LEU A 333 15.64 -0.96 -17.96
N LEU A 334 16.79 -0.28 -17.84
CA LEU A 334 16.99 1.05 -18.44
C LEU A 334 17.04 0.99 -19.98
N VAL A 335 17.67 -0.03 -20.56
CA VAL A 335 17.71 -0.23 -22.02
C VAL A 335 16.33 -0.58 -22.58
N ASP A 336 15.68 -1.59 -22.02
CA ASP A 336 14.38 -2.10 -22.49
C ASP A 336 13.29 -1.02 -22.41
N GLY A 337 13.21 -0.30 -21.28
CA GLY A 337 12.12 0.63 -21.01
C GLY A 337 12.35 2.08 -21.46
N LEU A 338 13.57 2.47 -21.83
CA LEU A 338 13.85 3.80 -22.41
C LEU A 338 14.24 3.75 -23.89
N GLY A 339 14.53 2.56 -24.44
CA GLY A 339 14.98 2.40 -25.82
C GLY A 339 16.21 3.27 -26.13
N GLU A 340 16.14 4.08 -27.18
CA GLU A 340 17.21 5.02 -27.56
C GLU A 340 17.52 6.06 -26.47
N HIS A 341 16.54 6.41 -25.63
CA HIS A 341 16.74 7.36 -24.53
C HIS A 341 17.52 6.77 -23.35
N SER A 342 17.81 5.46 -23.34
CA SER A 342 18.64 4.82 -22.31
C SER A 342 20.03 5.44 -22.21
N GLN A 343 20.58 5.97 -23.31
CA GLN A 343 21.87 6.67 -23.35
C GLN A 343 21.93 7.94 -22.48
N ARG A 344 20.78 8.45 -22.02
CA ARG A 344 20.70 9.56 -21.06
C ARG A 344 21.08 9.13 -19.65
N CYS A 345 21.06 7.82 -19.37
CA CYS A 345 21.49 7.22 -18.11
C CYS A 345 22.89 6.61 -18.27
N ALA A 346 23.79 6.91 -17.35
CA ALA A 346 25.08 6.24 -17.25
C ALA A 346 24.87 4.75 -16.95
N ARG A 347 25.68 3.88 -17.58
CA ARG A 347 25.72 2.46 -17.23
C ARG A 347 26.21 2.32 -15.78
N LEU A 348 25.51 1.50 -15.01
CA LEU A 348 25.81 1.25 -13.61
C LEU A 348 26.77 0.08 -13.46
N HIS A 349 27.71 0.19 -12.53
CA HIS A 349 28.71 -0.82 -12.24
C HIS A 349 28.66 -1.21 -10.76
N MET A 350 28.86 -2.49 -10.44
CA MET A 350 28.86 -2.97 -9.05
C MET A 350 30.02 -2.32 -8.28
N HIS A 351 29.70 -1.61 -7.19
CA HIS A 351 30.68 -1.05 -6.26
C HIS A 351 30.99 -2.07 -5.15
N ARG A 352 29.97 -2.51 -4.40
CA ARG A 352 30.08 -3.54 -3.34
C ARG A 352 28.75 -4.21 -3.02
N ILE A 353 28.83 -5.29 -2.26
CA ILE A 353 27.69 -6.02 -1.69
C ILE A 353 27.57 -5.64 -0.20
N HIS A 354 26.35 -5.37 0.26
CA HIS A 354 26.05 -4.92 1.63
C HIS A 354 25.40 -6.01 2.50
N ASP A 355 24.39 -6.70 1.96
CA ASP A 355 23.64 -7.75 2.66
C ASP A 355 23.34 -8.87 1.66
N ALA A 356 23.33 -10.12 2.14
CA ALA A 356 22.90 -11.27 1.38
C ALA A 356 22.10 -12.20 2.29
N ARG A 357 20.93 -12.64 1.82
CA ARG A 357 19.99 -13.47 2.59
C ARG A 357 19.50 -14.62 1.75
N GLU A 358 19.38 -15.79 2.35
CA GLU A 358 18.56 -16.87 1.81
C GLU A 358 17.14 -16.72 2.36
N LEU A 359 16.17 -16.77 1.46
CA LEU A 359 14.75 -16.62 1.73
C LEU A 359 14.10 -18.00 1.74
N THR A 360 13.46 -18.35 2.85
CA THR A 360 12.63 -19.56 2.92
C THR A 360 11.19 -19.16 3.18
N ALA A 361 10.25 -19.71 2.40
CA ALA A 361 8.84 -19.44 2.62
C ALA A 361 8.44 -19.99 3.99
N SER A 362 8.00 -19.13 4.90
CA SER A 362 7.50 -19.58 6.19
C SER A 362 6.24 -20.41 5.93
N GLN A 363 6.28 -21.69 6.29
CA GLN A 363 5.05 -22.48 6.37
C GLN A 363 4.10 -21.79 7.35
N ALA A 364 2.79 -21.81 7.04
CA ALA A 364 1.79 -21.26 7.94
C ALA A 364 1.99 -21.86 9.34
N PRO A 365 1.91 -21.05 10.42
CA PRO A 365 2.14 -21.54 11.76
C PRO A 365 1.20 -22.73 12.02
N PRO A 366 1.69 -23.84 12.62
CA PRO A 366 0.81 -24.95 12.97
C PRO A 366 -0.32 -24.40 13.83
N SER A 367 -1.55 -24.75 13.47
CA SER A 367 -2.76 -24.20 14.06
C SER A 367 -2.65 -24.19 15.58
N ALA A 368 -2.74 -22.98 16.16
CA ALA A 368 -2.62 -22.79 17.60
C ALA A 368 -3.59 -23.75 18.29
N LYS A 369 -3.05 -24.65 19.12
CA LYS A 369 -3.83 -25.69 19.80
C LYS A 369 -5.02 -25.03 20.48
N SER A 370 -6.22 -25.47 20.12
CA SER A 370 -7.45 -25.00 20.75
C SER A 370 -7.37 -25.21 22.25
N GLY A 371 -7.78 -24.18 23.00
CA GLY A 371 -8.20 -24.35 24.39
C GLY A 371 -9.35 -25.36 24.50
N PRO A 372 -9.65 -25.87 25.70
CA PRO A 372 -10.49 -27.05 25.88
C PRO A 372 -11.91 -26.88 25.36
N ASN A 373 -12.48 -27.99 24.88
CA ASN A 373 -13.82 -28.10 24.30
C ASN A 373 -14.93 -27.43 25.14
N MET A 374 -15.92 -26.91 24.43
CA MET A 374 -17.32 -27.07 24.79
C MET A 374 -18.05 -27.70 23.60
N ASP A 375 -18.64 -28.87 23.82
CA ASP A 375 -19.24 -29.70 22.77
C ASP A 375 -20.67 -29.25 22.44
N VAL A 376 -21.02 -29.13 21.15
CA VAL A 376 -22.39 -29.34 20.64
C VAL A 376 -22.31 -30.08 19.30
N ALA A 377 -23.27 -30.97 19.06
CA ALA A 377 -23.24 -32.01 18.03
C ALA A 377 -23.62 -31.57 16.60
N SER A 378 -23.36 -32.48 15.67
CA SER A 378 -23.53 -32.40 14.21
C SER A 378 -24.97 -32.51 13.69
N SER A 379 -25.23 -31.94 12.51
CA SER A 379 -26.00 -32.63 11.45
C SER A 379 -25.66 -32.17 10.01
N SER A 380 -25.58 -33.16 9.12
CA SER A 380 -25.71 -33.17 7.64
C SER A 380 -26.75 -32.18 7.06
N SER A 381 -26.76 -31.72 5.78
CA SER A 381 -25.90 -31.83 4.56
C SER A 381 -26.57 -30.97 3.43
N ALA A 382 -26.23 -30.90 2.12
CA ALA A 382 -25.34 -31.69 1.24
C ALA A 382 -24.92 -30.93 -0.06
N ALA A 383 -23.82 -31.41 -0.67
CA ALA A 383 -23.55 -31.61 -2.11
C ALA A 383 -23.74 -30.49 -3.18
N ASN A 384 -22.58 -30.03 -3.67
CA ASN A 384 -22.14 -29.93 -5.09
C ASN A 384 -23.00 -29.21 -6.16
N ILE A 385 -22.39 -28.24 -6.87
CA ILE A 385 -21.75 -28.42 -8.20
C ILE A 385 -21.15 -27.08 -8.66
N ALA A 386 -19.85 -27.05 -8.99
CA ALA A 386 -19.25 -26.20 -10.03
C ALA A 386 -17.75 -26.54 -10.16
N ALA A 387 -17.41 -27.52 -11.00
CA ALA A 387 -16.03 -27.82 -11.33
C ALA A 387 -15.55 -26.90 -12.46
N THR A 388 -14.65 -25.97 -12.16
CA THR A 388 -13.75 -25.36 -13.13
C THR A 388 -12.32 -25.78 -12.81
N THR A 389 -11.55 -26.08 -13.85
CA THR A 389 -10.22 -26.70 -13.76
C THR A 389 -9.20 -25.78 -13.10
N ALA A 390 -9.08 -25.87 -11.78
CA ALA A 390 -7.91 -25.39 -11.07
C ALA A 390 -6.69 -26.18 -11.57
N ILE A 391 -5.68 -25.46 -12.09
CA ILE A 391 -4.35 -26.02 -12.28
C ILE A 391 -3.84 -26.39 -10.89
N ASP A 392 -3.43 -27.66 -10.73
CA ASP A 392 -3.17 -28.27 -9.42
C ASP A 392 -1.88 -27.72 -8.80
N THR A 393 -1.98 -26.60 -8.09
CA THR A 393 -0.85 -25.92 -7.44
C THR A 393 -0.25 -26.71 -6.27
N ALA A 394 -0.87 -27.82 -5.85
CA ALA A 394 -0.23 -28.79 -4.95
C ALA A 394 0.97 -29.50 -5.62
N SER A 395 1.04 -29.56 -6.96
CA SER A 395 2.15 -30.18 -7.70
C SER A 395 3.44 -29.35 -7.70
N LEU A 396 3.37 -28.04 -7.45
CA LEU A 396 4.54 -27.16 -7.35
C LEU A 396 5.23 -27.20 -5.97
N ALA A 397 4.52 -27.64 -4.94
CA ALA A 397 5.04 -27.70 -3.57
C ALA A 397 5.99 -28.88 -3.30
N ASN A 398 6.12 -29.84 -4.22
CA ASN A 398 6.83 -31.10 -3.98
C ASN A 398 7.83 -31.49 -5.10
N ALA A 399 8.35 -30.52 -5.88
CA ALA A 399 9.20 -30.78 -7.05
C ALA A 399 10.40 -29.82 -7.24
N THR A 400 10.83 -29.07 -6.22
CA THR A 400 11.93 -28.06 -6.33
C THR A 400 13.15 -28.37 -5.44
N SER A 401 13.73 -29.56 -5.60
CA SER A 401 14.97 -30.00 -4.91
C SER A 401 16.26 -29.28 -5.37
N GLY A 402 16.19 -28.02 -5.82
CA GLY A 402 17.34 -27.32 -6.41
C GLY A 402 17.15 -25.86 -6.82
N VAL A 403 16.13 -25.16 -6.29
CA VAL A 403 15.95 -23.71 -6.53
C VAL A 403 16.03 -22.97 -5.21
N ARG A 404 17.10 -22.20 -5.01
CA ARG A 404 17.28 -21.33 -3.83
C ARG A 404 16.70 -19.95 -4.12
N ARG A 405 16.06 -19.33 -3.13
CA ARG A 405 15.61 -17.93 -3.22
C ARG A 405 16.58 -17.08 -2.43
N LEU A 406 17.23 -16.12 -3.09
CA LEU A 406 18.18 -15.21 -2.47
C LEU A 406 17.66 -13.78 -2.53
N ARG A 407 18.09 -12.96 -1.58
CA ARG A 407 18.06 -11.50 -1.68
C ARG A 407 19.48 -10.98 -1.54
N VAL A 408 19.84 -10.02 -2.38
CA VAL A 408 21.11 -9.30 -2.25
C VAL A 408 20.85 -7.80 -2.28
N THR A 409 21.57 -7.08 -1.43
CA THR A 409 21.62 -5.62 -1.43
C THR A 409 22.98 -5.18 -1.93
N VAL A 410 23.01 -4.39 -3.00
CA VAL A 410 24.23 -3.94 -3.69
C VAL A 410 24.27 -2.42 -3.76
N GLU A 411 25.48 -1.86 -3.74
CA GLU A 411 25.76 -0.46 -4.09
C GLU A 411 26.44 -0.39 -5.46
N VAL A 412 26.10 0.64 -6.24
CA VAL A 412 26.63 0.82 -7.60
C VAL A 412 27.21 2.21 -7.86
N ASP A 413 28.25 2.23 -8.69
CA ASP A 413 28.83 3.44 -9.28
C ASP A 413 28.15 3.77 -10.63
N PRO A 414 28.12 5.05 -11.05
CA PRO A 414 28.60 6.25 -10.35
C PRO A 414 27.55 6.88 -9.41
N SER A 415 26.41 6.22 -9.20
CA SER A 415 25.22 6.82 -8.57
C SER A 415 25.16 6.71 -7.06
N ALA A 416 26.03 5.88 -6.45
CA ALA A 416 25.89 5.37 -5.09
C ALA A 416 24.49 4.81 -4.81
N ALA A 417 23.79 4.31 -5.83
CA ALA A 417 22.45 3.75 -5.66
C ALA A 417 22.54 2.43 -4.91
N MET A 418 21.70 2.26 -3.89
CA MET A 418 21.57 1.01 -3.16
C MET A 418 20.34 0.27 -3.68
N PHE A 419 20.55 -0.88 -4.33
CA PHE A 419 19.50 -1.73 -4.86
C PHE A 419 19.35 -2.98 -4.01
N ASP A 420 18.11 -3.27 -3.63
CA ASP A 420 17.69 -4.53 -3.02
C ASP A 420 16.86 -5.32 -4.03
N GLY A 421 17.23 -6.58 -4.27
CA GLY A 421 16.58 -7.42 -5.27
C GLY A 421 16.49 -8.87 -4.84
N THR A 422 15.39 -9.53 -5.23
CA THR A 422 15.14 -10.95 -4.97
C THR A 422 15.44 -11.77 -6.23
N LEU A 423 16.11 -12.91 -6.06
CA LEU A 423 16.62 -13.77 -7.14
C LEU A 423 16.27 -15.24 -6.91
N LEU A 424 16.13 -15.97 -8.00
CA LEU A 424 16.09 -17.44 -8.02
C LEU A 424 17.44 -17.96 -8.50
N VAL A 425 18.04 -18.88 -7.75
CA VAL A 425 19.28 -19.57 -8.12
C VAL A 425 18.97 -21.04 -8.36
N TYR A 426 19.23 -21.52 -9.57
CA TYR A 426 19.06 -22.90 -9.99
C TYR A 426 20.41 -23.66 -9.90
N GLY A 427 20.36 -25.00 -9.96
CA GLY A 427 21.51 -25.89 -9.68
C GLY A 427 22.85 -25.50 -10.33
N ASP A 428 22.87 -25.18 -11.63
CA ASP A 428 24.08 -24.79 -12.38
C ASP A 428 24.57 -23.35 -12.08
N MET A 429 24.15 -22.80 -10.94
CA MET A 429 24.22 -21.37 -10.61
C MET A 429 23.59 -20.50 -11.69
N ASP A 430 22.57 -20.96 -12.41
CA ASP A 430 21.76 -20.08 -13.26
C ASP A 430 20.94 -19.15 -12.36
N ILE A 431 20.83 -17.88 -12.73
CA ILE A 431 20.31 -16.82 -11.87
C ILE A 431 19.25 -16.01 -12.60
N ARG A 432 18.02 -16.06 -12.08
CA ARG A 432 16.91 -15.22 -12.51
C ARG A 432 16.62 -14.15 -11.46
N VAL A 433 16.91 -12.89 -11.80
CA VAL A 433 16.46 -11.73 -11.03
C VAL A 433 14.95 -11.57 -11.21
N LEU A 434 14.20 -11.36 -10.12
CA LEU A 434 12.77 -11.06 -10.18
C LEU A 434 12.53 -9.58 -10.52
N GLU A 435 11.38 -9.26 -11.10
CA GLU A 435 11.20 -7.99 -11.85
C GLU A 435 11.15 -6.74 -10.96
N ASP A 436 10.64 -6.86 -9.74
CA ASP A 436 10.68 -5.79 -8.74
C ASP A 436 12.06 -5.67 -8.08
N ILE A 437 12.80 -4.63 -8.44
CA ILE A 437 14.04 -4.22 -7.77
C ILE A 437 13.76 -2.91 -7.01
N SER A 438 14.05 -2.90 -5.71
CA SER A 438 13.86 -1.71 -4.86
C SER A 438 15.13 -0.87 -4.84
N ARG A 439 15.02 0.46 -5.00
CA ARG A 439 16.10 1.38 -4.62
C ARG A 439 15.83 1.87 -3.20
N ILE A 440 16.71 1.54 -2.27
CA ILE A 440 16.49 1.79 -0.84
C ILE A 440 17.08 3.11 -0.32
N ASN A 441 17.78 3.86 -1.16
CA ASN A 441 18.28 5.19 -0.84
C ASN A 441 17.74 6.30 -1.76
N ARG A 442 17.71 7.53 -1.26
CA ARG A 442 17.23 8.72 -2.00
C ARG A 442 18.11 8.97 -3.24
N TYR A 443 17.48 9.44 -4.32
CA TYR A 443 18.16 9.73 -5.59
C TYR A 443 18.06 11.19 -6.03
N GLY A 444 17.10 11.97 -5.50
CA GLY A 444 16.97 13.41 -5.77
C GLY A 444 17.00 13.73 -7.27
N ASN A 445 17.93 14.59 -7.69
CA ASN A 445 18.08 15.02 -9.07
C ASN A 445 18.95 14.09 -9.94
N GLN A 446 19.44 12.96 -9.42
CA GLN A 446 20.27 12.02 -10.21
C GLN A 446 19.57 11.52 -11.48
N SER A 447 18.23 11.47 -11.52
CA SER A 447 17.43 11.03 -12.67
C SER A 447 16.67 12.16 -13.38
N ALA A 448 17.09 13.43 -13.20
CA ALA A 448 16.40 14.59 -13.76
C ALA A 448 16.30 14.59 -15.31
N CYS A 449 17.11 13.79 -16.00
CA CYS A 449 17.12 13.60 -17.43
C CYS A 449 16.03 12.66 -17.97
N ILE A 450 15.23 11.98 -17.13
CA ILE A 450 14.10 11.15 -17.62
C ILE A 450 12.84 11.38 -16.78
N GLU A 451 11.66 11.30 -17.39
CA GLU A 451 10.37 11.53 -16.71
C GLU A 451 9.52 10.26 -16.58
N HIS A 452 10.17 9.09 -16.60
CA HIS A 452 9.51 7.79 -16.44
C HIS A 452 9.34 7.42 -14.95
N GLU A 453 8.09 7.21 -14.55
CA GLU A 453 7.60 6.97 -13.20
C GLU A 453 8.18 5.72 -12.50
N ILE A 454 8.56 4.68 -13.27
CA ILE A 454 9.24 3.49 -12.72
C ILE A 454 10.76 3.65 -12.80
N LEU A 455 11.31 3.96 -13.98
CA LEU A 455 12.75 3.82 -14.24
C LEU A 455 13.62 4.94 -13.63
N ARG A 456 13.03 6.06 -13.20
CA ARG A 456 13.73 7.15 -12.50
C ARG A 456 14.48 6.72 -11.24
N LYS A 457 14.09 5.64 -10.56
CA LYS A 457 14.87 5.13 -9.41
C LYS A 457 16.20 4.50 -9.85
N TYR A 458 16.26 3.92 -11.04
CA TYR A 458 17.46 3.27 -11.56
C TYR A 458 18.43 4.26 -12.23
N CYS A 459 17.90 5.23 -12.99
CA CYS A 459 18.73 6.11 -13.80
C CYS A 459 19.63 7.04 -12.98
N TYR A 460 20.88 7.18 -13.41
CA TYR A 460 21.78 8.27 -13.07
C TYR A 460 22.17 8.99 -14.35
N CYS A 461 21.94 10.29 -14.45
CA CYS A 461 22.13 11.01 -15.69
C CYS A 461 23.59 11.01 -16.14
N ALA A 462 23.82 10.58 -17.38
CA ALA A 462 25.12 10.69 -18.03
C ALA A 462 25.50 12.18 -18.13
N VAL A 463 26.76 12.49 -17.81
CA VAL A 463 27.31 13.82 -18.11
C VAL A 463 27.44 13.90 -19.63
N THR A 464 26.73 14.85 -20.25
CA THR A 464 26.93 15.19 -21.65
C THR A 464 28.32 15.79 -21.82
N THR A 465 29.24 15.00 -22.37
CA THR A 465 30.59 15.43 -22.78
C THR A 465 30.56 16.17 -24.10
#